data_AF-A0A1H2VVD2-F1
#
_entry.id   AF-A0A1H2VVD2-F1
#
_cell.length_a   1.000
_cell.length_b   1.000
_cell.length_c   1.000
_cell.angle_alpha   90.00
_cell.angle_beta   90.00
_cell.angle_gamma   90.00
#
_symmetry.space_group_name_H-M   'P 1'
#
loop_
_entity.id
_entity.type
_entity.pdbx_description
1 polymer ?
#
loop_
_entity_poly.entity_id
_entity_poly.type
_entity_poly.pdbx_seq_one_letter_code
_entity_poly.pdbx_strand_id
1 'polypeptide(L)'
;MENRIFHPGDIVRHFKRERLTEGEKRTNRYLYQIVGPAVHSETREPLMVYQALYGDFGLYVRPYAMFCSEVDHKKYPDVKQKYRFEKV
;
A
#
# COMPACT_ATOMS: atom_id res chain seq x y z
N MET A 1 -12.98 -11.77 8.73
CA MET A 1 -11.83 -11.08 8.13
C MET A 1 -12.37 -10.28 6.95
N GLU A 2 -12.20 -8.97 6.91
CA GLU A 2 -12.64 -8.18 5.76
C GLU A 2 -11.94 -8.71 4.50
N ASN A 3 -12.72 -9.08 3.48
CA ASN A 3 -12.18 -9.65 2.24
C ASN A 3 -11.58 -8.51 1.42
N ARG A 4 -10.28 -8.24 1.61
CA ARG A 4 -9.56 -7.13 0.96
C ARG A 4 -9.09 -7.54 -0.43
N ILE A 5 -9.98 -7.46 -1.41
CA ILE A 5 -9.69 -7.81 -2.81
C ILE A 5 -9.07 -6.60 -3.52
N PHE A 6 -7.93 -6.79 -4.16
CA PHE A 6 -7.26 -5.79 -5.00
C PHE A 6 -7.19 -6.28 -6.45
N HIS A 7 -7.46 -5.40 -7.39
CA HIS A 7 -7.39 -5.63 -8.82
C HIS A 7 -6.26 -4.79 -9.44
N PRO A 8 -5.66 -5.25 -10.55
CA PRO A 8 -4.79 -4.41 -11.35
C PRO A 8 -5.45 -3.07 -11.69
N GLY A 9 -4.73 -1.98 -11.49
CA GLY A 9 -5.25 -0.61 -11.69
C GLY A 9 -5.82 0.06 -10.45
N ASP A 10 -6.13 -0.68 -9.39
CA ASP A 10 -6.61 -0.06 -8.14
C ASP A 10 -5.56 0.93 -7.59
N ILE A 11 -6.01 2.12 -7.21
CA ILE A 11 -5.16 3.09 -6.51
C ILE A 11 -5.27 2.86 -5.02
N VAL A 12 -4.12 2.76 -4.36
CA VAL A 12 -4.02 2.61 -2.91
C VAL A 12 -3.18 3.72 -2.31
N ARG A 13 -3.57 4.15 -1.11
CA ARG A 13 -2.82 5.06 -0.26
C ARG A 13 -2.10 4.29 0.84
N HIS A 14 -0.82 4.61 1.05
CA HIS A 14 -0.09 4.14 2.22
C HIS A 14 -0.39 5.03 3.43
N PHE A 15 -0.52 4.46 4.63
CA PHE A 15 -0.93 5.18 5.85
C PHE A 15 -0.09 6.43 6.17
N LYS A 16 1.19 6.44 5.79
CA LYS A 16 2.07 7.62 5.93
C LYS A 16 1.55 8.86 5.20
N ARG A 17 0.62 8.70 4.25
CA ARG A 17 -0.05 9.82 3.56
C ARG A 17 -0.84 10.71 4.53
N GLU A 18 -1.36 10.16 5.63
CA GLU A 18 -2.06 10.97 6.65
C GLU A 18 -1.14 11.96 7.37
N ARG A 19 0.17 11.70 7.36
CA ARG A 19 1.19 12.57 7.98
C ARG A 19 1.71 13.67 7.06
N LEU A 20 1.23 13.73 5.82
CA LEU A 20 1.56 14.81 4.90
C LEU A 20 0.81 16.08 5.30
N THR A 21 1.43 17.23 5.05
CA THR A 21 0.74 18.52 5.09
C THR A 21 -0.34 18.60 4.00
N GLU A 22 -1.31 19.51 4.14
CA GLU A 22 -2.34 19.71 3.12
C GLU A 22 -1.76 20.09 1.75
N GLY A 23 -0.66 20.86 1.73
CA GLY A 23 0.06 21.17 0.50
C GLY A 23 0.65 19.94 -0.18
N GLU A 24 1.26 19.04 0.59
CA GLU A 24 1.85 17.80 0.08
C GLU A 24 0.80 16.77 -0.35
N LYS A 25 -0.37 16.74 0.30
CA LYS A 25 -1.50 15.87 -0.10
C LYS A 25 -2.03 16.20 -1.50
N ARG A 26 -1.78 17.39 -2.03
CA ARG A 26 -2.08 17.73 -3.43
C ARG A 26 -1.22 16.98 -4.44
N THR A 27 -0.16 16.32 -4.00
CA THR A 27 0.71 15.47 -4.83
C THR A 27 0.35 13.99 -4.70
N ASN A 28 0.91 13.16 -5.58
CA ASN A 28 0.76 11.71 -5.54
C ASN A 28 1.62 11.01 -4.47
N ARG A 29 2.30 11.75 -3.59
CA ARG A 29 3.20 11.17 -2.58
C ARG A 29 2.47 10.14 -1.73
N TYR A 30 3.03 8.94 -1.60
CA TYR A 30 2.42 7.78 -0.93
C TYR A 30 1.14 7.21 -1.57
N LEU A 31 0.85 7.56 -2.82
CA LEU A 31 -0.10 6.83 -3.66
C LEU A 31 0.63 5.80 -4.52
N TYR A 32 -0.03 4.67 -4.73
CA TYR A 32 0.47 3.56 -5.51
C TYR A 32 -0.65 2.97 -6.36
N GLN A 33 -0.31 2.37 -7.49
CA GLN A 33 -1.21 1.59 -8.30
C GLN A 33 -0.89 0.10 -8.13
N ILE A 34 -1.92 -0.72 -7.95
CA ILE A 34 -1.77 -2.17 -7.93
C ILE A 34 -1.47 -2.66 -9.34
N VAL A 35 -0.38 -3.43 -9.47
CA VAL A 35 -0.12 -4.20 -10.70
C VAL A 35 -0.79 -5.55 -10.59
N GLY A 36 -0.68 -6.21 -9.44
CA GLY A 36 -1.46 -7.41 -9.14
C GLY A 36 -0.84 -8.31 -8.07
N PRO A 37 -1.58 -9.32 -7.61
CA PRO A 37 -1.01 -10.40 -6.81
C PRO A 37 -0.04 -11.24 -7.66
N ALA A 38 1.00 -11.75 -7.01
CA ALA A 38 1.98 -12.66 -7.61
C ALA A 38 2.31 -13.79 -6.65
N VAL A 39 2.99 -14.82 -7.15
CA VAL A 39 3.50 -15.93 -6.34
C VAL A 39 5.01 -16.00 -6.54
N HIS A 40 5.77 -15.98 -5.46
CA HIS A 40 7.21 -16.20 -5.51
C HIS A 40 7.48 -17.60 -6.07
N SER A 41 8.27 -17.72 -7.14
CA SER A 41 8.46 -19.00 -7.85
C SER A 41 9.06 -20.10 -6.99
N GLU A 42 10.06 -19.74 -6.18
CA GLU A 42 10.89 -20.62 -5.37
C GLU A 42 10.23 -20.99 -4.05
N THR A 43 9.65 -20.01 -3.34
CA THR A 43 9.08 -20.22 -2.00
C THR A 43 7.57 -20.44 -2.00
N ARG A 44 6.91 -20.15 -3.14
CA ARG A 44 5.45 -20.14 -3.28
C ARG A 44 4.75 -19.11 -2.38
N GLU A 45 5.48 -18.16 -1.81
CA GLU A 45 4.92 -17.12 -0.97
C GLU A 45 4.03 -16.17 -1.80
N PRO A 46 2.81 -15.83 -1.33
CA PRO A 46 1.98 -14.81 -1.97
C PRO A 46 2.60 -13.42 -1.83
N LEU A 47 2.71 -12.70 -2.94
CA LEU A 47 3.26 -11.35 -3.02
C LEU A 47 2.22 -10.38 -3.61
N MET A 48 2.39 -9.10 -3.32
CA MET A 48 1.70 -8.00 -3.99
C MET A 48 2.72 -7.20 -4.80
N VAL A 49 2.43 -7.00 -6.09
CA VAL A 49 3.20 -6.14 -7.00
C VAL A 49 2.44 -4.83 -7.18
N TYR A 50 3.11 -3.70 -6.95
CA TYR A 50 2.50 -2.37 -6.99
C TYR A 50 3.53 -1.31 -7.37
N GLN A 51 3.09 -0.25 -8.03
CA GLN A 51 3.94 0.83 -8.54
C GLN A 51 3.69 2.13 -7.77
N ALA A 52 4.74 2.85 -7.39
CA ALA A 52 4.59 4.19 -6.84
C ALA A 52 4.09 5.17 -7.93
N LEU A 53 3.18 6.06 -7.56
CA LEU A 53 2.69 7.13 -8.45
C LEU A 53 3.44 8.46 -8.26
N TYR A 54 4.63 8.39 -7.65
CA TYR A 54 5.46 9.54 -7.29
C TYR A 54 6.95 9.19 -7.41
N GLY A 55 7.81 10.21 -7.42
CA GLY A 55 9.25 10.02 -7.66
C GLY A 55 9.49 9.40 -9.03
N ASP A 56 10.38 8.42 -9.10
CA ASP A 56 10.75 7.73 -10.35
C ASP A 56 9.79 6.60 -10.75
N PHE A 57 8.58 6.58 -10.20
CA PHE A 57 7.54 5.56 -10.48
C PHE A 57 8.01 4.11 -10.29
N GLY A 58 8.82 3.88 -9.25
CA GLY A 58 9.41 2.57 -8.95
C GLY A 58 8.36 1.47 -8.78
N LEU A 59 8.70 0.27 -9.25
CA LEU A 59 7.91 -0.94 -9.10
C LEU A 59 8.39 -1.74 -7.89
N TYR A 60 7.47 -2.12 -7.01
CA TYR A 60 7.77 -2.79 -5.76
C TYR A 60 7.05 -4.13 -5.66
N VAL A 61 7.66 -5.03 -4.88
CA VAL A 61 7.08 -6.30 -4.49
C VAL A 61 7.16 -6.44 -2.97
N ARG A 62 6.12 -7.00 -2.36
CA ARG A 62 6.03 -7.19 -0.91
C ARG A 62 5.25 -8.45 -0.56
N PRO A 63 5.56 -9.16 0.54
CA PRO A 63 4.68 -10.20 1.09
C PRO A 63 3.24 -9.74 1.20
N TYR A 64 2.30 -10.51 0.65
CA TYR A 64 0.89 -10.14 0.56
C TYR A 64 0.30 -9.91 1.95
N ALA A 65 0.61 -10.77 2.92
CA ALA A 65 0.17 -10.62 4.30
C ALA A 65 0.65 -9.29 4.93
N MET A 66 1.89 -8.88 4.66
CA MET A 66 2.42 -7.60 5.14
C MET A 66 1.84 -6.40 4.41
N PHE A 67 1.48 -6.55 3.13
CA PHE A 67 0.78 -5.51 2.37
C PHE A 67 -0.62 -5.28 2.94
N CYS A 68 -1.35 -6.36 3.23
CA CYS A 68 -2.70 -6.32 3.78
C CYS A 68 -2.77 -6.03 5.28
N SER A 69 -1.62 -5.98 5.98
CA SER A 69 -1.59 -5.86 7.44
C SER A 69 -2.16 -4.54 7.94
N GLU A 70 -2.61 -4.56 9.19
CA GLU A 70 -2.95 -3.33 9.92
C GLU A 70 -1.72 -2.45 10.14
N VAL A 71 -1.98 -1.16 10.35
CA VAL A 71 -0.96 -0.22 10.85
C VAL A 71 -0.60 -0.61 12.28
N ASP A 72 0.68 -0.51 12.61
CA ASP A 72 1.12 -0.62 13.99
C ASP A 72 0.74 0.66 14.75
N HIS A 73 -0.42 0.66 15.39
CA HIS A 73 -0.94 1.81 16.14
C HIS A 73 -0.21 2.05 17.46
N LYS A 74 0.61 1.10 17.95
CA LYS A 74 1.52 1.41 19.08
C LYS A 74 2.63 2.35 18.63
N LYS A 75 3.15 2.14 17.42
CA LYS A 75 4.17 3.00 16.81
C LYS A 75 3.60 4.27 16.17
N TYR A 76 2.36 4.21 15.68
CA TYR A 76 1.69 5.29 14.96
C TYR A 76 0.31 5.57 15.56
N PRO A 77 0.24 6.09 16.79
CA PRO A 77 -1.03 6.22 17.52
C PRO A 77 -2.01 7.20 16.87
N ASP A 78 -1.51 8.23 16.18
CA ASP A 78 -2.35 9.28 15.59
C ASP A 78 -2.86 8.96 14.18
N VAL A 79 -2.45 7.82 13.62
CA VAL A 79 -2.89 7.38 12.29
C VAL A 79 -4.28 6.77 12.42
N LYS A 80 -5.23 7.27 11.63
CA LYS A 80 -6.62 6.81 11.60
C LYS A 80 -6.80 5.66 10.61
N GLN A 81 -5.96 5.60 9.58
CA GLN A 81 -5.95 4.52 8.60
C GLN A 81 -5.74 3.17 9.29
N LYS A 82 -6.69 2.23 9.11
CA LYS A 82 -6.64 0.92 9.78
C LYS A 82 -5.54 0.04 9.19
N TYR A 83 -5.45 0.01 7.86
CA TYR A 83 -4.50 -0.86 7.15
C TYR A 83 -3.33 -0.09 6.57
N ARG A 84 -2.18 -0.77 6.39
CA ARG A 84 -0.97 -0.13 5.83
C ARG A 84 -1.21 0.49 4.47
N PHE A 85 -1.98 -0.20 3.63
CA PHE A 85 -2.47 0.27 2.35
C PHE A 85 -3.99 0.17 2.34
N GLU A 86 -4.68 1.19 1.85
CA GLU A 86 -6.13 1.21 1.64
C GLU A 86 -6.43 1.70 0.23
N LYS A 87 -7.48 1.18 -0.40
CA LYS A 87 -7.94 1.76 -1.67
C LYS A 87 -8.36 3.21 -1.45
N VAL A 88 -8.05 4.07 -2.40
CA VAL A 88 -8.47 5.48 -2.42
C VAL A 88 -9.93 5.58 -2.81
#